data_AF-A0A9W9YK66-F1
#
_entry.id   AF-A0A9W9YK66-F1
#
_cell.length_a   1.000
_cell.length_b   1.000
_cell.length_c   1.000
_cell.angle_alpha   90.00
_cell.angle_beta   90.00
_cell.angle_gamma   90.00
#
_symmetry.space_group_name_H-M   'P 1'
#
loop_
_entity.id
_entity.type
_entity.pdbx_description
1 polymer ?
#
loop_
_entity_poly.entity_id
_entity_poly.type
_entity_poly.pdbx_seq_one_letter_code
_entity_poly.pdbx_strand_id
1 'polypeptide(L)'
;MHVNRARIERELVYQWASLYSLQCQADPVHRGRVLLCKTSRFSPPRHPNRPGAESKRPRKTPPQIDGPHSTVGGEADPIPPSNIGNQMLRVMGWTPGSGLGTDRSGIKDPVRAYLRPKGLGLGHPWPS
;
A
#
# COMPACT_ATOMS: atom_id res chain seq x y z
N MET A 1 -24.19 41.46 -5.46
CA MET A 1 -22.73 41.19 -5.44
C MET A 1 -22.35 39.96 -4.60
N HIS A 2 -22.89 39.77 -3.38
CA HIS A 2 -22.50 38.65 -2.48
C HIS A 2 -22.83 37.22 -2.97
N VAL A 3 -23.94 37.05 -3.71
CA VAL A 3 -24.39 35.73 -4.19
C VAL A 3 -23.43 35.13 -5.25
N ASN A 4 -22.82 35.99 -6.07
CA ASN A 4 -21.88 35.56 -7.11
C ASN A 4 -20.57 35.05 -6.51
N ARG A 5 -20.09 35.69 -5.45
CA ARG A 5 -18.87 35.29 -4.74
C ARG A 5 -19.02 33.90 -4.10
N ALA A 6 -20.14 33.67 -3.40
CA ALA A 6 -20.41 32.38 -2.77
C ALA A 6 -20.54 31.24 -3.81
N ARG A 7 -21.11 31.53 -4.99
CA ARG A 7 -21.20 30.57 -6.08
C ARG A 7 -19.81 30.21 -6.62
N ILE A 8 -18.94 31.20 -6.85
CA ILE A 8 -17.57 30.99 -7.34
C ILE A 8 -16.74 30.18 -6.34
N GLU A 9 -16.79 30.53 -5.05
CA GLU A 9 -16.06 29.81 -3.99
C GLU A 9 -16.50 28.35 -3.91
N ARG A 10 -17.81 28.08 -4.06
CA ARG A 10 -18.35 26.72 -4.10
C ARG A 10 -17.81 25.92 -5.30
N GLU A 11 -17.83 26.49 -6.50
CA GLU A 11 -17.31 25.81 -7.70
C GLU A 11 -15.81 25.48 -7.55
N LEU A 12 -15.01 26.39 -6.99
CA LEU A 12 -13.60 26.14 -6.74
C LEU A 12 -13.41 24.95 -5.79
N VAL A 13 -14.18 24.86 -4.70
CA VAL A 13 -14.11 23.72 -3.77
C VAL A 13 -14.40 22.38 -4.48
N TYR A 14 -15.38 22.33 -5.38
CA TYR A 14 -15.67 21.12 -6.16
C TYR A 14 -14.55 20.77 -7.16
N GLN A 15 -13.95 21.77 -7.80
CA GLN A 15 -12.80 21.58 -8.69
C GLN A 15 -11.59 21.01 -7.93
N TRP A 16 -11.25 21.60 -6.77
CA TRP A 16 -10.19 21.09 -5.89
C TRP A 16 -10.52 19.68 -5.37
N ALA A 17 -11.76 19.40 -5.00
CA ALA A 17 -12.16 18.06 -4.55
C ALA A 17 -11.94 16.99 -5.64
N SER A 18 -12.31 17.31 -6.90
CA SER A 18 -12.10 16.42 -8.05
C SER A 18 -10.63 16.10 -8.28
N LEU A 19 -9.75 17.12 -8.27
CA LEU A 19 -8.31 16.96 -8.48
C LEU A 19 -7.65 16.05 -7.44
N TYR A 20 -8.10 16.12 -6.19
CA TYR A 20 -7.52 15.36 -5.08
C TYR A 20 -8.28 14.07 -4.75
N SER A 21 -9.21 13.65 -5.61
CA SER A 21 -10.05 12.46 -5.41
C SER A 21 -10.77 12.49 -4.05
N LEU A 22 -11.37 13.63 -3.71
CA LEU A 22 -12.19 13.86 -2.52
C LEU A 22 -13.67 13.94 -2.91
N GLN A 23 -14.55 13.45 -2.06
CA GLN A 23 -16.00 13.57 -2.22
C GLN A 23 -16.53 14.70 -1.33
N CYS A 24 -17.34 15.58 -1.93
CA CYS A 24 -18.07 16.62 -1.22
C CYS A 24 -19.36 16.03 -0.60
N GLN A 25 -19.52 16.10 0.71
CA GLN A 25 -20.73 15.70 1.43
C GLN A 25 -21.31 16.89 2.19
N ALA A 26 -22.63 17.04 2.21
CA ALA A 26 -23.28 18.09 3.02
C ALA A 26 -23.03 17.86 4.51
N ASP A 27 -22.64 18.90 5.24
CA ASP A 27 -22.50 18.85 6.69
C ASP A 27 -23.90 18.74 7.33
N PRO A 28 -24.19 17.67 8.09
CA PRO A 28 -25.51 17.49 8.71
C PRO A 28 -25.80 18.48 9.84
N VAL A 29 -24.77 19.12 10.41
CA VAL A 29 -24.88 20.02 11.56
C VAL A 29 -24.97 21.49 11.11
N HIS A 30 -24.25 21.86 10.05
CA HIS A 30 -24.17 23.25 9.59
C HIS A 30 -24.72 23.41 8.17
N ARG A 31 -25.92 23.97 8.04
CA ARG A 31 -26.52 24.30 6.74
C ARG A 31 -25.58 25.18 5.91
N GLY A 32 -25.27 24.73 4.70
CA GLY A 32 -24.42 25.46 3.76
C GLY A 32 -22.93 25.13 3.84
N ARG A 33 -22.49 24.26 4.77
CA ARG A 33 -21.12 23.73 4.80
C ARG A 33 -21.02 22.39 4.06
N VAL A 34 -19.86 22.16 3.46
CA VAL A 34 -19.51 20.93 2.74
C VAL A 34 -18.27 20.33 3.38
N LEU A 35 -18.33 19.05 3.70
CA LEU A 35 -17.22 18.24 4.18
C LEU A 35 -16.53 17.57 2.98
N LEU A 36 -15.21 17.63 2.93
CA LEU A 36 -14.39 16.92 1.94
C LEU A 36 -13.92 15.60 2.54
N CYS A 37 -14.50 14.50 2.06
CA CYS A 37 -14.17 13.15 2.50
C CYS A 37 -13.19 12.51 1.52
N LYS A 38 -12.10 11.93 2.01
CA LYS A 38 -11.22 11.13 1.15
C LYS A 38 -12.01 9.95 0.60
N THR A 39 -11.82 9.63 -0.69
CA THR A 39 -12.36 8.45 -1.36
C THR A 39 -11.73 7.16 -0.81
N SER A 40 -11.92 6.89 0.48
CA SER A 40 -11.57 5.62 1.08
C SER A 40 -12.62 4.60 0.67
N ARG A 41 -12.59 4.16 -0.60
CA ARG A 41 -13.40 3.06 -1.18
C ARG A 41 -14.66 2.78 -0.36
N PHE A 42 -15.53 3.80 -0.26
CA PHE A 42 -16.71 3.72 0.60
C PHE A 42 -17.59 2.70 -0.10
N SER A 43 -17.64 1.49 0.46
CA SER A 43 -18.63 0.52 0.05
C SER A 43 -19.99 1.20 0.18
N PRO A 44 -20.87 1.14 -0.82
CA PRO A 44 -22.16 1.83 -0.77
C PRO A 44 -22.90 1.47 0.53
N PRO A 45 -23.76 2.36 1.06
CA PRO A 45 -24.50 2.11 2.29
C PRO A 45 -25.26 0.79 2.12
N ARG A 46 -24.95 -0.17 3.00
CA ARG A 46 -25.52 -1.51 2.95
C ARG A 46 -27.03 -1.41 3.17
N HIS A 47 -27.79 -1.92 2.19
CA HIS A 47 -29.23 -2.12 2.29
C HIS A 47 -29.56 -2.92 3.58
N PRO A 48 -30.62 -2.57 4.33
CA PRO A 48 -30.87 -3.14 5.67
C PRO A 48 -31.29 -4.62 5.68
N ASN A 49 -31.16 -5.36 4.57
CA ASN A 49 -31.55 -6.76 4.46
C ASN A 49 -30.49 -7.59 3.70
N ARG A 50 -29.30 -7.73 4.27
CA ARG A 50 -28.41 -8.85 3.95
C ARG A 50 -28.04 -9.60 5.23
N PRO A 51 -28.25 -10.91 5.31
CA PRO A 51 -27.76 -11.69 6.44
C PRO A 51 -26.24 -11.53 6.51
N GLY A 52 -25.79 -11.07 7.68
CA GLY A 52 -24.40 -10.74 7.96
C GLY A 52 -23.53 -11.99 7.96
N ALA A 53 -23.05 -12.40 6.79
CA ALA A 53 -21.76 -13.05 6.73
C ALA A 53 -20.72 -11.93 6.92
N GLU A 54 -20.23 -11.76 8.14
CA GLU A 54 -18.88 -11.22 8.33
C GLU A 54 -17.97 -12.14 7.53
N SER A 55 -17.72 -11.79 6.27
CA SER A 55 -16.62 -12.37 5.51
C SER A 55 -15.37 -11.84 6.19
N LYS A 56 -15.01 -12.46 7.33
CA LYS A 56 -13.66 -12.48 7.87
C LYS A 56 -12.81 -12.67 6.63
N ARG A 57 -12.03 -11.65 6.26
CA ARG A 57 -11.15 -11.74 5.09
C ARG A 57 -10.52 -13.12 5.16
N PRO A 58 -10.79 -14.03 4.20
CA PRO A 58 -10.25 -15.37 4.31
C PRO A 58 -8.76 -15.16 4.48
N ARG A 59 -8.23 -15.61 5.63
CA ARG A 59 -6.79 -15.62 5.85
C ARG A 59 -6.28 -16.35 4.63
N LYS A 60 -5.59 -15.64 3.72
CA LYS A 60 -4.98 -16.27 2.56
C LYS A 60 -4.12 -17.36 3.16
N THR A 61 -4.54 -18.61 2.99
CA THR A 61 -3.82 -19.75 3.52
C THR A 61 -2.41 -19.58 2.99
N PRO A 62 -1.37 -19.52 3.84
CA PRO A 62 -0.01 -19.40 3.35
C PRO A 62 0.20 -20.54 2.34
N PRO A 63 0.83 -20.29 1.19
CA PRO A 63 1.08 -21.33 0.20
C PRO A 63 1.65 -22.59 0.89
N GLN A 64 1.19 -23.76 0.45
CA GLN A 64 1.79 -25.02 0.90
C GLN A 64 3.21 -25.09 0.33
N ILE A 65 4.17 -25.39 1.19
CA ILE A 65 5.58 -25.41 0.84
C ILE A 65 5.96 -26.86 0.95
N ASP A 66 5.92 -27.54 -0.18
CA ASP A 66 6.30 -28.93 -0.29
C ASP A 66 7.80 -28.97 -0.55
N GLY A 67 8.60 -28.84 0.52
CA GLY A 67 10.04 -28.93 0.42
C GLY A 67 10.79 -28.53 1.69
N PRO A 68 11.92 -29.18 2.01
CA PRO A 68 12.80 -28.75 3.08
C PRO A 68 13.41 -27.38 2.70
N HIS A 69 13.04 -26.34 3.45
CA HIS A 69 13.73 -25.04 3.51
C HIS A 69 13.89 -24.28 2.18
N SER A 70 12.83 -23.60 1.70
CA SER A 70 12.99 -22.62 0.62
C SER A 70 13.41 -21.24 1.16
N THR A 71 14.49 -20.69 0.59
CA THR A 71 14.83 -19.27 0.79
C THR A 71 13.87 -18.42 -0.04
N VAL A 72 13.23 -17.45 0.60
CA VAL A 72 12.28 -16.55 -0.05
C VAL A 72 13.03 -15.71 -1.09
N GLY A 73 12.67 -15.87 -2.36
CA GLY A 73 13.29 -15.13 -3.46
C GLY A 73 14.73 -15.53 -3.78
N GLY A 74 15.21 -16.69 -3.29
CA GLY A 74 16.57 -17.17 -3.56
C GLY A 74 16.85 -17.45 -5.04
N GLU A 75 15.85 -17.95 -5.77
CA GLU A 75 15.93 -18.29 -7.19
C GLU A 75 15.48 -17.14 -8.11
N ALA A 76 15.30 -15.93 -7.59
CA ALA A 76 14.86 -14.81 -8.40
C ALA A 76 16.00 -14.23 -9.24
N ASP A 77 15.73 -13.97 -10.51
CA ASP A 77 16.70 -13.30 -11.39
C ASP A 77 17.06 -11.89 -10.88
N PRO A 78 18.29 -11.40 -11.15
CA PRO A 78 18.67 -10.03 -10.84
C PRO A 78 17.72 -9.00 -11.45
N ILE A 79 17.47 -7.91 -10.72
CA ILE A 79 16.59 -6.84 -11.20
C ILE A 79 17.19 -6.19 -12.47
N PRO A 80 16.47 -6.18 -13.60
CA PRO A 80 17.01 -5.66 -14.85
C PRO A 80 17.20 -4.14 -14.81
N PRO A 81 18.11 -3.59 -15.63
CA PRO A 81 18.35 -2.14 -15.69
C PRO A 81 17.19 -1.34 -16.29
N SER A 82 16.25 -2.00 -16.97
CA SER A 82 15.00 -1.39 -17.46
C SER A 82 13.97 -1.17 -16.35
N ASN A 83 14.17 -1.76 -15.17
CA ASN A 83 13.28 -1.57 -14.04
C ASN A 83 13.30 -0.12 -13.56
N ILE A 84 12.12 0.48 -13.38
CA ILE A 84 11.97 1.89 -12.98
C ILE A 84 12.69 2.18 -11.66
N GLY A 85 12.62 1.27 -10.68
CA GLY A 85 13.32 1.43 -9.39
C GLY A 85 14.84 1.41 -9.54
N ASN A 86 15.37 0.54 -10.42
CA ASN A 86 16.81 0.51 -10.73
C ASN A 86 17.26 1.84 -11.37
N GLN A 87 16.50 2.34 -12.35
CA GLN A 87 16.77 3.63 -13.00
C GLN A 87 16.73 4.80 -12.01
N MET A 88 15.71 4.85 -11.15
CA MET A 88 15.58 5.89 -10.12
C MET A 88 16.78 5.90 -9.17
N LEU A 89 17.22 4.74 -8.68
CA LEU A 89 18.40 4.67 -7.81
C LEU A 89 19.65 5.21 -8.52
N ARG A 90 19.85 4.87 -9.80
CA ARG A 90 20.98 5.37 -10.59
C ARG A 90 20.94 6.89 -10.76
N VAL A 91 19.77 7.48 -11.01
CA VAL A 91 19.60 8.94 -11.10
C VAL A 91 19.96 9.62 -9.78
N MET A 92 19.70 8.95 -8.65
CA MET A 92 20.08 9.44 -7.32
C MET A 92 21.56 9.21 -6.96
N GLY A 93 22.39 8.78 -7.92
CA GLY A 93 23.83 8.57 -7.75
C GLY A 93 24.21 7.20 -7.17
N TRP A 94 23.25 6.28 -6.99
CA TRP A 94 23.56 4.90 -6.64
C TRP A 94 24.13 4.14 -7.83
N THR A 95 25.18 3.38 -7.59
CA THR A 95 25.81 2.52 -8.61
C THR A 95 25.48 1.05 -8.35
N PRO A 96 25.09 0.26 -9.38
CA PRO A 96 24.84 -1.16 -9.22
C PRO A 96 26.02 -1.88 -8.55
N GLY A 97 25.73 -2.75 -7.57
CA GLY A 97 26.74 -3.47 -6.78
C GLY A 97 27.37 -2.67 -5.64
N SER A 98 27.07 -1.37 -5.50
CA SER A 98 27.49 -0.58 -4.34
C SER A 98 26.44 -0.61 -3.22
N GLY A 99 26.90 -0.52 -1.97
CA GLY A 99 26.00 -0.39 -0.82
C GLY A 99 25.36 1.00 -0.82
N LEU A 100 24.22 1.12 -0.15
CA LEU A 100 23.57 2.41 0.09
C LEU A 100 24.23 3.14 1.28
N GLY A 101 23.91 4.43 1.45
CA GLY A 101 24.45 5.28 2.52
C GLY A 101 25.61 6.19 2.04
N THR A 102 26.03 7.12 2.91
CA THR A 102 27.08 8.12 2.60
C THR A 102 28.38 7.47 2.17
N ASP A 103 28.79 6.43 2.89
CA ASP A 103 30.08 5.76 2.71
C ASP A 103 29.95 4.49 1.85
N ARG A 104 28.77 4.24 1.27
CA ARG A 104 28.44 3.03 0.49
C ARG A 104 28.66 1.71 1.25
N SER A 105 28.64 1.77 2.58
CA SER A 105 28.86 0.65 3.50
C SER A 105 27.58 -0.14 3.82
N GLY A 106 26.42 0.28 3.31
CA GLY A 106 25.17 -0.44 3.46
C GLY A 106 25.21 -1.85 2.88
N ILE A 107 24.33 -2.71 3.37
CA ILE A 107 24.18 -4.09 2.93
C ILE A 107 23.91 -4.13 1.41
N LYS A 108 24.75 -4.86 0.67
CA LYS A 108 24.67 -4.99 -0.80
C LYS A 108 23.75 -6.13 -1.22
N ASP A 109 23.85 -7.26 -0.53
CA ASP A 109 23.07 -8.46 -0.84
C ASP A 109 21.79 -8.50 0.01
N PRO A 110 20.64 -8.89 -0.56
CA PRO A 110 19.41 -9.01 0.21
C PRO A 110 19.56 -9.91 1.44
N VAL A 111 18.95 -9.50 2.55
CA VAL A 111 18.91 -10.33 3.76
C VAL A 111 18.11 -11.60 3.45
N ARG A 112 18.74 -12.75 3.67
CA ARG A 112 18.12 -14.05 3.41
C ARG A 112 17.01 -14.32 4.43
N ALA A 113 15.82 -14.58 3.92
CA ALA A 113 14.69 -15.04 4.72
C ALA A 113 14.38 -16.49 4.37
N TYR A 114 14.26 -17.34 5.39
CA TYR A 114 13.92 -18.74 5.21
C TYR A 114 12.47 -18.99 5.55
N LEU A 115 11.82 -19.80 4.73
CA LEU A 115 10.44 -20.14 4.92
C LEU A 115 10.31 -21.28 5.93
N ARG A 116 9.47 -21.06 6.94
CA ARG A 116 9.30 -22.01 8.03
C ARG A 116 8.14 -22.96 7.76
N PRO A 117 8.32 -24.28 7.92
CA PRO A 117 7.23 -25.23 7.83
C PRO A 117 6.11 -24.90 8.82
N LYS A 118 4.86 -25.13 8.40
CA LYS A 118 3.68 -24.89 9.23
C LYS A 118 3.68 -25.82 10.45
N GLY A 119 3.16 -25.35 11.58
CA GLY A 119 2.96 -26.16 12.78
C GLY A 119 4.19 -26.33 13.69
N LEU A 120 5.38 -25.87 13.27
CA LEU A 120 6.54 -25.82 14.16
C LEU A 120 6.43 -24.60 15.10
N GLY A 121 6.80 -24.74 16.38
CA GLY A 121 6.81 -23.64 17.38
C GLY A 121 8.15 -22.89 17.43
N LEU A 122 8.17 -21.58 17.67
CA LEU A 122 9.42 -20.79 17.72
C LEU A 122 10.44 -21.42 18.67
N GLY A 123 11.73 -21.42 18.30
CA GLY A 123 12.79 -22.08 19.09
C GLY A 123 12.98 -23.57 18.81
N HIS A 124 12.10 -24.21 18.02
CA HIS A 124 12.40 -25.52 17.47
C HIS A 124 13.73 -25.45 16.71
N PRO A 125 14.71 -26.34 17.01
CA PRO A 125 16.02 -26.28 16.41
C PRO A 125 15.88 -26.32 14.89
N TRP A 126 16.63 -25.44 14.24
CA TRP A 126 16.82 -25.53 12.81
C TRP A 126 17.71 -26.75 12.54
N PRO A 127 17.34 -27.66 11.62
CA PRO A 127 18.31 -28.64 11.14
C PRO A 127 19.49 -27.84 10.56
N SER A 128 20.66 -28.09 11.14
CA SER A 128 21.92 -27.46 10.73
C SER A 128 22.39 -28.02 9.39
#